data_AF-A0A8B6BKL8-F1
#
_entry.id   AF-A0A8B6BKL8-F1
#
_cell.length_a   1.000
_cell.length_b   1.000
_cell.length_c   1.000
_cell.angle_alpha   90.00
_cell.angle_beta   90.00
_cell.angle_gamma   90.00
#
_symmetry.space_group_name_H-M   'P 1'
#
loop_
_entity.id
_entity.type
_entity.pdbx_description
1 polymer ?
#
loop_
_entity_poly.entity_id
_entity_poly.type
_entity_poly.pdbx_seq_one_letter_code
_entity_poly.pdbx_strand_id
1 'polypeptide(L)'
;MLKEGYLKKKLSLLKGYRDQWFVVTDNGYLKYFIEKPVHENQKPKGQMLLLLSDINGKSDHVSFKVKSANNNVFRLRAESREKRKEWMKAIIEAKTKMDNRMFRGFYDIGEMNKDQDHDDTESNYTPELETVDADGRATETDVSSLFKTPKKPFVAVAAIDFGTTYSGCAFSTVQDFKTNPVKIETIALDETNVISYKTPTVLLLTPEGQFHSFGAKAEEEYVNLAEKDEATKWYYFNRFKMQLYKAKELKSDMVIKEMGGKTMKAMMVFAFCIEYIKDKVLERLSQAINGLDEDDVHWVLTVPAIWNDQARQFMIAASEKAGIGKDNLTLALEPEGAAMFCKYLALEKKMHGDETELKAFEENARFMVVDLGGKNF
;
A
#
# COMPACT_ATOMS: atom_id res chain seq x y z
N MET A 1 22.87 2.47 17.61
CA MET A 1 23.23 2.98 16.27
C MET A 1 23.42 1.76 15.38
N LEU A 2 22.86 1.73 14.16
CA LEU A 2 22.87 0.51 13.34
C LEU A 2 24.06 0.44 12.38
N LYS A 3 24.48 1.58 11.81
CA LYS A 3 25.64 1.66 10.92
C LYS A 3 26.16 3.08 10.81
N GLU A 4 27.47 3.23 10.71
CA GLU A 4 28.12 4.48 10.31
C GLU A 4 29.23 4.23 9.27
N GLY A 5 29.60 5.27 8.53
CA GLY A 5 30.70 5.21 7.56
C GLY A 5 30.55 6.20 6.41
N TYR A 6 31.51 6.19 5.50
CA TYR A 6 31.48 7.05 4.32
C TYR A 6 30.52 6.53 3.23
N LEU A 7 29.74 7.46 2.67
CA LEU A 7 28.99 7.27 1.43
C LEU A 7 29.19 8.50 0.53
N LYS A 8 29.18 8.26 -0.78
CA LYS A 8 29.17 9.33 -1.77
C LYS A 8 27.75 9.87 -1.92
N LYS A 9 27.52 11.12 -1.52
CA LYS A 9 26.24 11.83 -1.69
C LYS A 9 26.29 12.76 -2.89
N LYS A 10 25.30 12.69 -3.79
CA LYS A 10 25.14 13.68 -4.86
C LYS A 10 24.62 15.00 -4.28
N LEU A 11 25.37 16.09 -4.44
CA LEU A 11 25.00 17.42 -3.91
C LEU A 11 24.12 18.22 -4.89
N SER A 12 24.50 18.26 -6.17
CA SER A 12 23.71 18.84 -7.26
C SER A 12 24.19 18.29 -8.61
N LEU A 13 23.54 18.67 -9.71
CA LEU A 13 24.02 18.35 -11.07
C LEU A 13 25.43 18.91 -11.32
N LEU A 14 25.70 20.13 -10.85
CA LEU A 14 26.98 20.82 -11.03
C LEU A 14 28.08 20.36 -10.04
N LYS A 15 27.71 19.96 -8.81
CA LYS A 15 28.67 19.64 -7.75
C LYS A 15 29.03 18.15 -7.65
N GLY A 16 28.36 17.28 -8.41
CA GLY A 16 28.67 15.86 -8.45
C GLY A 16 28.47 15.12 -7.12
N TYR A 17 29.18 14.00 -6.97
CA TYR A 17 29.21 13.18 -5.75
C TYR A 17 30.37 13.60 -4.84
N ARG A 18 30.13 13.68 -3.53
CA ARG A 18 31.17 13.89 -2.52
C ARG A 18 31.04 12.89 -1.39
N ASP A 19 32.16 12.47 -0.83
CA ASP A 19 32.19 11.66 0.37
C ASP A 19 31.63 12.47 1.55
N GLN A 20 30.74 11.83 2.31
CA GLN A 20 30.13 12.36 3.52
C GLN A 20 30.06 11.22 4.53
N TRP A 21 30.19 11.52 5.82
CA TRP A 21 30.00 10.54 6.87
C TRP A 21 28.51 10.37 7.15
N PHE A 22 27.98 9.17 7.00
CA PHE A 22 26.59 8.86 7.29
C PHE A 22 26.46 8.06 8.56
N VAL A 23 25.33 8.24 9.23
CA VAL A 23 24.93 7.47 10.42
C VAL A 23 23.47 7.07 10.27
N VAL A 24 23.21 5.77 10.35
CA VAL A 24 21.86 5.20 10.52
C VAL A 24 21.63 5.00 12.01
N THR A 25 20.71 5.77 12.55
CA THR A 25 20.37 5.74 13.97
C THR A 25 19.26 4.74 14.25
N ASP A 26 19.22 4.21 15.47
CA ASP A 26 18.20 3.23 15.84
C ASP A 26 16.80 3.84 15.89
N ASN A 27 16.70 5.16 16.09
CA ASN A 27 15.43 5.90 16.07
C ASN A 27 14.99 6.31 14.64
N GLY A 28 15.50 5.63 13.60
CA GLY A 28 14.99 5.73 12.24
C GLY A 28 15.41 6.99 11.47
N TYR A 29 16.57 7.57 11.79
CA TYR A 29 17.14 8.66 11.00
C TYR A 29 18.36 8.20 10.21
N LEU A 30 18.46 8.70 8.98
CA LEU A 30 19.69 8.71 8.19
C LEU A 30 20.28 10.12 8.21
N LYS A 31 21.35 10.29 8.98
CA LYS A 31 22.05 11.57 9.17
C LYS A 31 23.34 11.59 8.36
N TYR A 32 23.77 12.77 7.91
CA TYR A 32 25.09 12.93 7.31
C TYR A 32 25.84 14.17 7.80
N PHE A 33 27.15 14.06 7.76
CA PHE A 33 28.14 15.05 8.17
C PHE A 33 29.19 15.19 7.06
N ILE A 34 29.90 16.32 7.03
CA ILE A 34 30.99 16.50 6.07
C ILE A 34 32.07 15.43 6.32
N GLU A 35 32.39 15.20 7.60
CA GLU A 35 33.38 14.25 8.09
C GLU A 35 32.84 13.53 9.33
N LYS A 36 33.56 12.51 9.82
CA LYS A 36 33.19 11.80 11.04
C LYS A 36 33.07 12.81 12.21
N PRO A 37 31.94 12.86 12.93
CA PRO A 37 31.76 13.80 14.03
C PRO A 37 32.75 13.52 15.17
N VAL A 38 33.32 14.57 15.75
CA VAL A 38 34.34 14.48 16.82
C VAL A 38 33.69 14.36 18.20
N HIS A 39 32.46 14.86 18.34
CA HIS A 39 31.68 14.79 19.57
C HIS A 39 30.24 14.35 19.26
N GLU A 40 29.60 13.64 20.20
CA GLU A 40 28.26 13.06 20.02
C GLU A 40 27.17 14.10 19.70
N ASN A 41 27.33 15.34 20.18
CA ASN A 41 26.35 16.42 19.99
C ASN A 41 26.59 17.28 18.74
N GLN A 42 27.54 16.91 17.89
CA GLN A 42 27.78 17.65 16.65
C GLN A 42 26.51 17.60 15.77
N LYS A 43 26.08 18.77 15.28
CA LYS A 43 24.88 18.85 14.43
C LYS A 43 25.15 18.27 13.03
N PRO A 44 24.25 17.41 12.50
CA PRO A 44 24.38 16.90 11.14
C PRO A 44 24.18 18.02 10.11
N LYS A 45 24.82 17.88 8.95
CA LYS A 45 24.59 18.78 7.80
C LYS A 45 23.26 18.54 7.12
N GLY A 46 22.73 17.33 7.24
CA GLY A 46 21.36 17.02 6.88
C GLY A 46 20.95 15.68 7.46
N GLN A 47 19.64 15.50 7.58
CA GLN A 47 19.06 14.28 8.10
C GLN A 47 17.77 13.96 7.36
N MET A 48 17.42 12.68 7.35
CA MET A 48 16.21 12.16 6.74
C MET A 48 15.54 11.19 7.70
N LEU A 49 14.24 11.38 7.93
CA LEU A 49 13.42 10.40 8.61
C LEU A 49 13.14 9.23 7.65
N LEU A 50 13.41 8.01 8.09
CA LEU A 50 13.29 6.80 7.26
C LEU A 50 11.89 6.19 7.27
N LEU A 51 11.02 6.63 8.17
CA LEU A 51 9.60 6.28 8.18
C LEU A 51 8.98 6.54 6.80
N LEU A 52 8.27 5.54 6.26
CA LEU A 52 7.65 5.58 4.93
C LEU A 52 8.62 5.92 3.76
N SER A 53 9.93 5.79 3.98
CA SER A 53 10.90 6.05 2.91
C SER A 53 10.95 4.93 1.88
N ASP A 54 11.13 5.32 0.62
CA ASP A 54 11.30 4.46 -0.55
C ASP A 54 12.80 4.36 -0.89
N ILE A 55 13.32 3.13 -0.93
CA ILE A 55 14.73 2.82 -1.20
C ILE A 55 14.80 2.10 -2.53
N ASN A 56 15.47 2.71 -3.52
CA ASN A 56 15.60 2.10 -4.83
C ASN A 56 17.07 1.93 -5.21
N GLY A 57 17.41 0.74 -5.69
CA GLY A 57 18.69 0.48 -6.36
C GLY A 57 18.80 1.13 -7.74
N LYS A 58 20.04 1.23 -8.23
CA LYS A 58 20.34 1.45 -9.65
C LYS A 58 21.06 0.23 -10.23
N SER A 59 21.07 0.15 -11.56
CA SER A 59 21.75 -0.91 -12.33
C SER A 59 23.26 -0.93 -12.14
N ASP A 60 23.89 0.18 -11.73
CA ASP A 60 25.34 0.25 -11.50
C ASP A 60 25.82 -0.50 -10.24
N HIS A 61 24.93 -1.23 -9.55
CA HIS A 61 25.13 -2.07 -8.36
C HIS A 61 25.73 -1.39 -7.11
N VAL A 62 26.22 -0.17 -7.20
CA VAL A 62 26.80 0.61 -6.09
C VAL A 62 26.00 1.85 -5.73
N SER A 63 25.14 2.34 -6.63
CA SER A 63 24.27 3.47 -6.35
C SER A 63 22.88 3.05 -5.86
N PHE A 64 22.31 3.89 -5.01
CA PHE A 64 20.94 3.78 -4.53
C PHE A 64 20.39 5.16 -4.21
N LYS A 65 19.06 5.27 -4.14
CA LYS A 65 18.38 6.48 -3.67
C LYS A 65 17.50 6.13 -2.48
N VAL A 66 17.52 7.01 -1.48
CA VAL A 66 16.58 7.00 -0.36
C VAL A 66 15.69 8.23 -0.54
N LYS A 67 14.38 8.01 -0.67
CA LYS A 67 13.39 9.05 -0.82
C LYS A 67 12.47 9.03 0.40
N SER A 68 12.41 10.10 1.17
CA SER A 68 11.49 10.20 2.31
C SER A 68 10.06 10.53 1.87
N ALA A 69 9.12 10.40 2.81
CA ALA A 69 7.71 10.75 2.64
C ALA A 69 7.50 12.19 2.15
N ASN A 70 8.27 13.16 2.66
CA ASN A 70 8.22 14.56 2.22
C ASN A 70 8.99 14.83 0.90
N ASN A 71 9.18 13.81 0.06
CA ASN A 71 9.85 13.88 -1.23
C ASN A 71 11.34 14.31 -1.22
N ASN A 72 11.99 14.43 -0.07
CA ASN A 72 13.45 14.64 -0.03
C ASN A 72 14.18 13.40 -0.54
N VAL A 73 15.20 13.60 -1.38
CA VAL A 73 15.94 12.49 -2.01
C VAL A 73 17.42 12.57 -1.70
N PHE A 74 17.95 11.54 -1.06
CA PHE A 74 19.39 11.29 -0.99
C PHE A 74 19.78 10.32 -2.10
N ARG A 75 20.63 10.78 -3.00
CA ARG A 75 21.24 9.93 -4.05
C ARG A 75 22.63 9.55 -3.58
N LEU A 76 22.83 8.27 -3.32
CA LEU A 76 23.97 7.72 -2.60
C LEU A 76 24.71 6.71 -3.46
N ARG A 77 26.01 6.56 -3.22
CA ARG A 77 26.85 5.53 -3.83
C ARG A 77 27.79 4.96 -2.78
N ALA A 78 27.81 3.64 -2.66
CA ALA A 78 28.72 2.91 -1.80
C ALA A 78 30.04 2.61 -2.52
N GLU A 79 31.05 2.21 -1.76
CA GLU A 79 32.37 1.82 -2.29
C GLU A 79 32.34 0.52 -3.10
N SER A 80 31.47 -0.42 -2.71
CA SER A 80 31.30 -1.71 -3.38
C SER A 80 29.84 -2.18 -3.32
N ARG A 81 29.53 -3.25 -4.06
CA ARG A 81 28.21 -3.89 -4.05
C ARG A 81 27.88 -4.48 -2.68
N GLU A 82 28.85 -5.08 -2.02
CA GLU A 82 28.75 -5.67 -0.68
C GLU A 82 28.43 -4.58 0.35
N LYS A 83 29.18 -3.47 0.28
CA LYS A 83 28.98 -2.33 1.18
C LYS A 83 27.64 -1.67 0.96
N ARG A 84 27.17 -1.58 -0.29
CA ARG A 84 25.80 -1.16 -0.59
C ARG A 84 24.77 -2.07 0.08
N LYS A 85 24.92 -3.40 0.00
CA LYS A 85 24.02 -4.35 0.67
C LYS A 85 23.99 -4.12 2.17
N GLU A 86 25.14 -3.94 2.82
CA GLU A 86 25.22 -3.61 4.25
C GLU A 86 24.46 -2.31 4.59
N TRP A 87 24.62 -1.26 3.78
CA TRP A 87 23.91 0.01 3.98
C TRP A 87 22.40 -0.14 3.80
N MET A 88 21.95 -0.82 2.75
CA MET A 88 20.51 -1.03 2.53
C MET A 88 19.89 -1.84 3.66
N LYS A 89 20.58 -2.91 4.13
CA LYS A 89 20.13 -3.71 5.27
C LYS A 89 19.95 -2.85 6.53
N ALA A 90 20.94 -2.03 6.87
CA ALA A 90 20.87 -1.17 8.05
C ALA A 90 19.73 -0.14 7.97
N ILE A 91 19.52 0.46 6.79
CA ILE A 91 18.44 1.45 6.57
C ILE A 91 17.07 0.78 6.67
N ILE A 92 16.89 -0.40 6.06
CA ILE A 92 15.65 -1.18 6.14
C ILE A 92 15.37 -1.57 7.60
N GLU A 93 16.39 -2.08 8.31
CA GLU A 93 16.24 -2.44 9.73
C GLU A 93 15.86 -1.23 10.60
N ALA A 94 16.45 -0.05 10.35
CA ALA A 94 16.09 1.19 11.03
C ALA A 94 14.62 1.56 10.81
N LYS A 95 14.15 1.42 9.56
CA LYS A 95 12.77 1.67 9.17
C LYS A 95 11.82 0.71 9.88
N THR A 96 12.08 -0.60 9.82
CA THR A 96 11.25 -1.61 10.49
C THR A 96 11.19 -1.40 12.01
N LYS A 97 12.32 -1.09 12.66
CA LYS A 97 12.35 -0.77 14.09
C LYS A 97 11.56 0.49 14.44
N MET A 98 11.49 1.45 13.51
CA MET A 98 10.71 2.68 13.69
C MET A 98 9.22 2.43 13.45
N ASP A 99 8.84 1.70 12.40
CA ASP A 99 7.46 1.29 12.14
C ASP A 99 6.90 0.57 13.38
N ASN A 100 7.63 -0.43 13.90
CA ASN A 100 7.23 -1.15 15.12
C ASN A 100 7.13 -0.27 16.37
N ARG A 101 8.00 0.75 16.51
CA ARG A 101 7.93 1.72 17.60
C ARG A 101 6.80 2.71 17.45
N MET A 102 6.47 3.12 16.22
CA MET A 102 5.35 4.00 15.94
C MET A 102 4.04 3.26 16.22
N PHE A 103 3.93 2.00 15.79
CA PHE A 103 2.81 1.13 16.15
C PHE A 103 2.63 1.01 17.67
N ARG A 104 3.71 0.88 18.46
CA ARG A 104 3.63 0.93 19.94
C ARG A 104 3.33 2.33 20.49
N GLY A 105 3.93 3.37 19.93
CA GLY A 105 3.70 4.76 20.34
C GLY A 105 2.26 5.23 20.08
N PHE A 106 1.58 4.72 19.06
CA PHE A 106 0.14 4.95 18.90
C PHE A 106 -0.71 4.32 20.02
N TYR A 107 -0.22 3.28 20.70
CA TYR A 107 -0.85 2.80 21.94
C TYR A 107 -0.59 3.75 23.12
N ASP A 108 0.62 4.31 23.24
CA ASP A 108 1.03 5.15 24.39
C ASP A 108 0.61 6.64 24.29
N ILE A 109 0.52 7.22 23.08
CA ILE A 109 0.20 8.66 22.87
C ILE A 109 -1.30 8.97 23.08
N GLY A 110 -2.17 7.94 23.07
CA GLY A 110 -3.58 8.08 23.41
C GLY A 110 -3.83 8.58 24.84
N GLU A 111 -2.82 8.51 25.72
CA GLU A 111 -2.93 8.94 27.12
C GLU A 111 -2.53 10.41 27.39
N MET A 112 -1.82 11.10 26.47
CA MET A 112 -1.08 12.33 26.83
C MET A 112 -1.52 13.66 26.20
N ASN A 113 -2.46 13.68 25.26
CA ASN A 113 -2.91 14.94 24.64
C ASN A 113 -4.39 15.23 24.96
N LYS A 114 -4.65 15.54 26.24
CA LYS A 114 -5.76 16.41 26.63
C LYS A 114 -5.19 17.84 26.70
N ASP A 115 -5.99 18.82 26.32
CA ASP A 115 -5.73 20.26 26.47
C ASP A 115 -5.01 20.94 25.30
N GLN A 116 -5.79 21.37 24.30
CA GLN A 116 -5.92 22.79 23.93
C GLN A 116 -6.85 22.96 22.71
N ASP A 117 -8.06 23.47 22.97
CA ASP A 117 -9.05 23.88 21.98
C ASP A 117 -8.69 25.26 21.40
N HIS A 118 -8.79 25.41 20.09
CA HIS A 118 -9.07 26.71 19.47
C HIS A 118 -10.01 26.54 18.28
N ASP A 119 -11.13 27.23 18.39
CA ASP A 119 -12.23 27.45 17.45
C ASP A 119 -11.76 28.24 16.22
N ASP A 120 -12.20 27.85 15.01
CA ASP A 120 -12.40 28.77 13.89
C ASP A 120 -13.15 28.09 12.71
N THR A 121 -14.42 28.49 12.60
CA THR A 121 -15.34 28.70 11.47
C THR A 121 -15.14 28.08 10.06
N GLU A 122 -16.29 27.62 9.56
CA GLU A 122 -16.59 26.90 8.33
C GLU A 122 -16.22 27.60 6.99
N SER A 123 -15.88 26.78 5.98
CA SER A 123 -16.33 27.02 4.60
C SER A 123 -16.72 25.69 3.95
N ASN A 124 -18.00 25.56 3.59
CA ASN A 124 -18.58 24.40 2.92
C ASN A 124 -18.17 24.40 1.44
N TYR A 125 -17.52 23.32 0.99
CA TYR A 125 -17.36 23.04 -0.44
C TYR A 125 -17.64 21.55 -0.71
N THR A 126 -18.81 21.27 -1.28
CA THR A 126 -19.18 19.98 -1.89
C THR A 126 -19.20 20.16 -3.41
N PRO A 127 -18.33 19.49 -4.19
CA PRO A 127 -18.49 19.46 -5.63
C PRO A 127 -19.48 18.35 -6.01
N GLU A 128 -20.69 18.74 -6.40
CA GLU A 128 -21.59 17.92 -7.21
C GLU A 128 -20.98 17.80 -8.62
N LEU A 129 -20.72 16.57 -9.06
CA LEU A 129 -20.22 16.26 -10.41
C LEU A 129 -21.38 15.72 -11.24
N GLU A 130 -22.04 16.60 -11.99
CA GLU A 130 -22.97 16.20 -13.04
C GLU A 130 -22.19 15.78 -14.30
N THR A 131 -22.59 14.66 -14.91
CA THR A 131 -22.18 14.29 -16.27
C THR A 131 -23.42 14.20 -17.15
N VAL A 132 -23.38 14.87 -18.29
CA VAL A 132 -24.47 14.96 -19.27
C VAL A 132 -24.22 14.01 -20.44
N ASP A 133 -25.27 13.33 -20.91
CA ASP A 133 -25.23 12.50 -22.11
C ASP A 133 -25.42 13.34 -23.40
N ALA A 134 -25.32 12.69 -24.56
CA ALA A 134 -25.37 13.32 -25.88
C ALA A 134 -26.72 13.99 -26.21
N ASP A 135 -27.77 13.73 -25.42
CA ASP A 135 -29.12 14.27 -25.58
C ASP A 135 -29.50 15.26 -24.46
N GLY A 136 -28.56 15.63 -23.59
CA GLY A 136 -28.74 16.65 -22.56
C GLY A 136 -29.65 16.24 -21.41
N ARG A 137 -29.81 14.94 -21.14
CA ARG A 137 -30.56 14.45 -19.98
C ARG A 137 -29.60 14.00 -18.87
N ALA A 138 -29.90 14.41 -17.63
CA ALA A 138 -29.22 13.88 -16.47
C ALA A 138 -29.62 12.41 -16.29
N THR A 139 -28.70 11.48 -16.51
CA THR A 139 -28.87 10.09 -16.08
C THR A 139 -28.09 9.89 -14.80
N GLU A 140 -28.79 9.85 -13.67
CA GLU A 140 -28.24 9.28 -12.44
C GLU A 140 -27.87 7.83 -12.72
N THR A 141 -26.56 7.55 -12.82
CA THR A 141 -26.09 6.17 -12.72
C THR A 141 -26.28 5.79 -11.26
N ASP A 142 -27.19 4.85 -10.96
CA ASP A 142 -27.47 4.42 -9.59
C ASP A 142 -26.22 3.75 -8.98
N VAL A 143 -25.39 4.57 -8.34
CA VAL A 143 -24.15 4.17 -7.66
C VAL A 143 -24.41 3.29 -6.45
N SER A 144 -25.62 3.33 -5.86
CA SER A 144 -25.98 2.47 -4.74
C SER A 144 -25.96 0.99 -5.13
N SER A 145 -26.24 0.72 -6.42
CA SER A 145 -26.20 -0.63 -6.98
C SER A 145 -24.79 -1.22 -7.09
N LEU A 146 -23.71 -0.45 -6.91
CA LEU A 146 -22.32 -0.98 -6.91
C LEU A 146 -21.88 -1.47 -5.52
N PHE A 147 -22.55 -1.02 -4.46
CA PHE A 147 -22.28 -1.34 -3.05
C PHE A 147 -23.33 -2.32 -2.52
N LYS A 148 -23.50 -3.46 -3.20
CA LYS A 148 -24.55 -4.43 -2.91
C LYS A 148 -24.30 -5.18 -1.60
N THR A 149 -25.39 -5.49 -0.91
CA THR A 149 -25.40 -6.54 0.11
C THR A 149 -25.16 -7.91 -0.52
N PRO A 150 -24.50 -8.84 0.19
CA PRO A 150 -24.32 -10.20 -0.27
C PRO A 150 -25.66 -10.84 -0.66
N LYS A 151 -25.71 -11.53 -1.80
CA LYS A 151 -26.94 -12.16 -2.30
C LYS A 151 -27.07 -13.63 -1.92
N LYS A 152 -25.98 -14.25 -1.50
CA LYS A 152 -25.90 -15.65 -1.08
C LYS A 152 -25.43 -15.72 0.38
N PRO A 153 -25.77 -16.78 1.12
CA PRO A 153 -25.09 -17.12 2.35
C PRO A 153 -23.59 -17.33 2.09
N PHE A 154 -22.75 -16.95 3.04
CA PHE A 154 -21.30 -17.14 3.00
C PHE A 154 -20.81 -17.54 4.40
N VAL A 155 -19.66 -18.22 4.45
CA VAL A 155 -19.03 -18.69 5.68
C VAL A 155 -17.91 -17.74 6.12
N ALA A 156 -17.27 -17.05 5.16
CA ALA A 156 -16.23 -16.07 5.41
C ALA A 156 -16.37 -14.84 4.50
N VAL A 157 -15.83 -13.72 4.96
CA VAL A 157 -15.63 -12.52 4.15
C VAL A 157 -14.14 -12.30 3.98
N ALA A 158 -13.69 -12.14 2.74
CA ALA A 158 -12.33 -11.79 2.38
C ALA A 158 -12.28 -10.37 1.80
N ALA A 159 -11.35 -9.56 2.25
CA ALA A 159 -11.14 -8.20 1.76
C ALA A 159 -9.79 -8.08 1.05
N ILE A 160 -9.79 -7.43 -0.12
CA ILE A 160 -8.59 -7.10 -0.90
C ILE A 160 -8.42 -5.59 -0.89
N ASP A 161 -7.32 -5.12 -0.29
CA ASP A 161 -6.81 -3.77 -0.44
C ASP A 161 -5.87 -3.74 -1.65
N PHE A 162 -6.43 -3.43 -2.82
CA PHE A 162 -5.64 -3.36 -4.04
C PHE A 162 -5.00 -1.98 -4.20
N GLY A 163 -4.05 -1.60 -3.36
CA GLY A 163 -3.45 -0.26 -3.37
C GLY A 163 -2.57 0.07 -4.58
N THR A 164 -2.15 1.33 -4.70
CA THR A 164 -1.28 1.79 -5.80
C THR A 164 0.17 1.35 -5.66
N THR A 165 0.67 1.32 -4.41
CA THR A 165 2.07 1.00 -4.10
C THR A 165 2.18 -0.35 -3.41
N TYR A 166 1.25 -0.64 -2.51
CA TYR A 166 1.19 -1.88 -1.77
C TYR A 166 -0.23 -2.43 -1.82
N SER A 167 -0.34 -3.75 -1.88
CA SER A 167 -1.60 -4.47 -1.77
C SER A 167 -1.58 -5.35 -0.53
N GLY A 168 -2.75 -5.56 0.06
CA GLY A 168 -2.92 -6.40 1.23
C GLY A 168 -4.25 -7.13 1.16
N CYS A 169 -4.41 -8.13 2.01
CA CYS A 169 -5.69 -8.81 2.16
C CYS A 169 -5.88 -9.30 3.59
N ALA A 170 -7.15 -9.49 3.93
CA ALA A 170 -7.56 -10.00 5.22
C ALA A 170 -8.86 -10.76 5.09
N PHE A 171 -9.19 -11.61 6.05
CA PHE A 171 -10.49 -12.26 6.11
C PHE A 171 -10.99 -12.38 7.55
N SER A 172 -12.28 -12.64 7.69
CA SER A 172 -12.90 -13.07 8.94
C SER A 172 -14.02 -14.05 8.64
N THR A 173 -14.17 -15.07 9.48
CA THR A 173 -15.33 -15.97 9.38
C THR A 173 -16.56 -15.29 9.95
N VAL A 174 -17.75 -15.68 9.50
CA VAL A 174 -19.01 -15.17 10.07
C VAL A 174 -19.09 -15.45 11.56
N GLN A 175 -18.55 -16.59 12.01
CA GLN A 175 -18.50 -16.96 13.41
C GLN A 175 -17.54 -16.07 14.21
N ASP A 176 -16.34 -15.82 13.68
CA ASP A 176 -15.36 -14.94 14.34
C ASP A 176 -15.90 -13.52 14.44
N PHE A 177 -16.46 -12.97 13.37
CA PHE A 177 -17.04 -11.63 13.37
C PHE A 177 -18.16 -11.47 14.40
N LYS A 178 -19.04 -12.47 14.53
CA LYS A 178 -20.10 -12.47 15.56
C LYS A 178 -19.56 -12.50 16.98
N THR A 179 -18.39 -13.12 17.18
CA THR A 179 -17.77 -13.28 18.50
C THR A 179 -16.94 -12.05 18.86
N ASN A 180 -16.14 -11.56 17.92
CA ASN A 180 -15.34 -10.35 18.04
C ASN A 180 -15.16 -9.72 16.63
N PRO A 181 -15.83 -8.59 16.33
CA PRO A 181 -15.74 -7.92 15.04
C PRO A 181 -14.35 -7.44 14.61
N VAL A 182 -13.41 -7.27 15.56
CA VAL A 182 -12.02 -6.90 15.22
C VAL A 182 -11.09 -8.10 15.10
N LYS A 183 -11.60 -9.31 15.33
CA LYS A 183 -10.85 -10.56 15.06
C LYS A 183 -10.80 -10.78 13.55
N ILE A 184 -9.78 -10.19 12.96
CA ILE A 184 -9.50 -10.22 11.53
C ILE A 184 -8.16 -10.90 11.32
N GLU A 185 -8.11 -11.83 10.38
CA GLU A 185 -6.88 -12.48 9.98
C GLU A 185 -6.27 -11.78 8.76
N THR A 186 -5.07 -11.22 8.92
CA THR A 186 -4.29 -10.64 7.83
C THR A 186 -3.34 -11.66 7.23
N ILE A 187 -3.30 -11.76 5.90
CA ILE A 187 -2.46 -12.73 5.21
C ILE A 187 -1.18 -12.06 4.72
N ALA A 188 -0.03 -12.66 5.06
CA ALA A 188 1.23 -12.31 4.44
C ALA A 188 1.27 -12.87 3.01
N LEU A 189 1.26 -11.99 2.01
CA LEU A 189 1.25 -12.36 0.60
C LEU A 189 2.63 -12.75 0.05
N ASP A 190 3.69 -12.41 0.78
CA ASP A 190 5.07 -12.75 0.45
C ASP A 190 5.63 -13.80 1.44
N GLU A 191 6.25 -14.84 0.91
CA GLU A 191 6.95 -15.87 1.66
C GLU A 191 8.36 -15.39 2.08
N THR A 192 8.44 -14.32 2.87
CA THR A 192 9.72 -13.80 3.37
C THR A 192 9.89 -14.04 4.86
N ASN A 193 11.15 -14.08 5.32
CA ASN A 193 11.51 -14.20 6.74
C ASN A 193 11.07 -12.99 7.60
N VAL A 194 10.39 -12.00 7.01
CA VAL A 194 9.83 -10.83 7.68
C VAL A 194 8.33 -10.81 7.39
N ILE A 195 7.51 -10.89 8.43
CA ILE A 195 6.05 -10.83 8.26
C ILE A 195 5.67 -9.40 7.85
N SER A 196 5.38 -9.21 6.57
CA SER A 196 4.74 -8.02 6.05
C SER A 196 3.33 -8.37 5.60
N TYR A 197 2.33 -7.74 6.20
CA TYR A 197 0.92 -7.91 5.85
C TYR A 197 0.51 -7.13 4.59
N LYS A 198 1.47 -6.46 3.96
CA LYS A 198 1.32 -5.83 2.64
C LYS A 198 2.49 -6.20 1.74
N THR A 199 2.20 -6.38 0.46
CA THR A 199 3.17 -6.69 -0.59
C THR A 199 3.22 -5.56 -1.63
N PRO A 200 4.37 -5.23 -2.26
CA PRO A 200 4.41 -4.28 -3.36
C PRO A 200 3.39 -4.62 -4.46
N THR A 201 2.66 -3.64 -4.98
CA THR A 201 1.75 -3.84 -6.13
C THR A 201 2.56 -3.91 -7.42
N VAL A 202 3.24 -5.04 -7.60
CA VAL A 202 4.19 -5.30 -8.69
C VAL A 202 3.88 -6.65 -9.29
N LEU A 203 3.75 -6.68 -10.61
CA LEU A 203 3.47 -7.89 -11.39
C LEU A 203 4.61 -8.14 -12.37
N LEU A 204 5.12 -9.37 -12.39
CA LEU A 204 6.08 -9.87 -13.36
C LEU A 204 5.41 -10.94 -14.21
N LEU A 205 5.52 -10.80 -15.54
CA LEU A 205 4.99 -11.74 -16.51
C LEU A 205 6.10 -12.26 -17.42
N THR A 206 5.98 -13.51 -17.86
CA THR A 206 6.90 -14.16 -18.79
C THR A 206 6.94 -13.43 -20.13
N PRO A 207 7.94 -13.69 -21.00
CA PRO A 207 7.97 -13.12 -22.36
C PRO A 207 6.71 -13.42 -23.20
N GLU A 208 6.03 -14.52 -22.90
CA GLU A 208 4.77 -14.97 -23.51
C GLU A 208 3.52 -14.31 -22.87
N GLY A 209 3.72 -13.41 -21.90
CA GLY A 209 2.67 -12.68 -21.22
C GLY A 209 1.91 -13.49 -20.16
N GLN A 210 2.47 -14.59 -19.67
CA GLN A 210 1.86 -15.42 -18.64
C GLN A 210 2.24 -14.94 -17.23
N PHE A 211 1.36 -15.20 -16.25
CA PHE A 211 1.65 -14.93 -14.85
C PHE A 211 2.94 -15.64 -14.41
N HIS A 212 3.84 -14.91 -13.76
CA HIS A 212 5.02 -15.51 -13.13
C HIS A 212 5.03 -15.25 -11.63
N SER A 213 4.99 -13.98 -11.23
CA SER A 213 4.98 -13.61 -9.81
C SER A 213 4.33 -12.25 -9.58
N PHE A 214 3.82 -12.08 -8.36
CA PHE A 214 3.33 -10.82 -7.82
C PHE A 214 4.12 -10.47 -6.56
N GLY A 215 4.11 -9.20 -6.15
CA GLY A 215 4.65 -8.80 -4.86
C GLY A 215 6.16 -8.64 -4.81
N ALA A 216 6.73 -8.86 -3.63
CA ALA A 216 8.18 -8.77 -3.41
C ALA A 216 8.94 -9.80 -4.26
N LYS A 217 8.34 -10.98 -4.48
CA LYS A 217 8.88 -12.02 -5.38
C LYS A 217 9.01 -11.54 -6.83
N ALA A 218 8.09 -10.69 -7.31
CA ALA A 218 8.19 -10.09 -8.62
C ALA A 218 9.35 -9.08 -8.72
N GLU A 219 9.57 -8.29 -7.67
CA GLU A 219 10.72 -7.38 -7.60
C GLU A 219 12.05 -8.14 -7.56
N GLU A 220 12.14 -9.17 -6.72
CA GLU A 220 13.34 -10.01 -6.59
C GLU A 220 13.69 -10.68 -7.91
N GLU A 221 12.72 -11.34 -8.55
CA GLU A 221 12.99 -12.05 -9.79
C GLU A 221 13.36 -11.11 -10.93
N TYR A 222 12.72 -9.94 -11.01
CA TYR A 222 13.09 -8.94 -12.01
C TYR A 222 14.54 -8.45 -11.82
N VAL A 223 15.00 -8.30 -10.56
CA VAL A 223 16.41 -7.99 -10.27
C VAL A 223 17.32 -9.13 -10.72
N ASN A 224 16.97 -10.38 -10.44
CA ASN A 224 17.73 -11.56 -10.87
C ASN A 224 17.85 -11.65 -12.40
N LEU A 225 16.77 -11.36 -13.12
CA LEU A 225 16.74 -11.29 -14.58
C LEU A 225 17.57 -10.13 -15.11
N ALA A 226 17.57 -8.98 -14.42
CA ALA A 226 18.39 -7.83 -14.80
C ALA A 226 19.89 -8.11 -14.64
N GLU A 227 20.28 -8.88 -13.62
CA GLU A 227 21.67 -9.34 -13.43
C GLU A 227 22.16 -10.28 -14.54
N LYS A 228 21.23 -10.88 -15.30
CA LYS A 228 21.50 -11.76 -16.45
C LYS A 228 21.26 -11.09 -17.80
N ASP A 229 20.98 -9.78 -17.84
CA ASP A 229 20.59 -9.04 -19.05
C ASP A 229 19.32 -9.60 -19.77
N GLU A 230 18.43 -10.26 -19.03
CA GLU A 230 17.19 -10.85 -19.57
C GLU A 230 15.92 -10.09 -19.20
N ALA A 231 15.99 -9.17 -18.23
CA ALA A 231 14.83 -8.41 -17.74
C ALA A 231 14.01 -7.73 -18.84
N THR A 232 14.66 -7.24 -19.90
CA THR A 232 14.01 -6.58 -21.04
C THR A 232 13.16 -7.53 -21.89
N LYS A 233 13.27 -8.85 -21.73
CA LYS A 233 12.44 -9.87 -22.40
C LYS A 233 11.12 -10.11 -21.66
N TRP A 234 11.04 -9.76 -20.39
CA TRP A 234 9.87 -9.94 -19.53
C TRP A 234 8.97 -8.68 -19.51
N TYR A 235 7.81 -8.76 -18.86
CA TYR A 235 6.97 -7.59 -18.58
C TYR A 235 6.98 -7.28 -17.08
N TYR A 236 7.36 -6.06 -16.71
CA TYR A 236 7.44 -5.64 -15.31
C TYR A 236 6.52 -4.45 -15.04
N PHE A 237 5.37 -4.73 -14.45
CA PHE A 237 4.37 -3.71 -14.13
C PHE A 237 4.52 -3.26 -12.69
N ASN A 238 4.74 -1.96 -12.50
CA ASN A 238 4.65 -1.31 -11.20
C ASN A 238 3.78 -0.05 -11.29
N ARG A 239 3.13 0.32 -10.19
CA ARG A 239 2.35 1.58 -10.08
C ARG A 239 1.32 1.79 -11.20
N PHE A 240 0.81 0.70 -11.77
CA PHE A 240 -0.10 0.73 -12.91
C PHE A 240 -1.54 1.09 -12.52
N LYS A 241 -1.92 0.97 -11.24
CA LYS A 241 -3.24 1.42 -10.70
C LYS A 241 -3.52 2.89 -11.05
N MET A 242 -2.49 3.74 -11.07
CA MET A 242 -2.64 5.16 -11.43
C MET A 242 -3.00 5.40 -12.90
N GLN A 243 -2.87 4.41 -13.78
CA GLN A 243 -3.29 4.54 -15.17
C GLN A 243 -4.83 4.54 -15.28
N LEU A 244 -5.54 3.86 -14.36
CA LEU A 244 -7.01 3.91 -14.31
C LEU A 244 -7.51 5.32 -13.96
N TYR A 245 -6.89 5.95 -12.96
CA TYR A 245 -7.25 7.30 -12.54
C TYR A 245 -7.02 8.36 -13.63
N LYS A 246 -5.99 8.17 -14.48
CA LYS A 246 -5.62 9.13 -15.52
C LYS A 246 -6.38 8.96 -16.83
N ALA A 247 -7.07 7.84 -17.00
CA ALA A 247 -7.80 7.56 -18.22
C ALA A 247 -9.07 8.42 -18.27
N LYS A 248 -9.23 9.20 -19.35
CA LYS A 248 -10.46 9.96 -19.59
C LYS A 248 -11.65 9.05 -19.88
N GLU A 249 -11.38 7.90 -20.52
CA GLU A 249 -12.33 6.84 -20.79
C GLU A 249 -11.65 5.49 -20.53
N LEU A 250 -12.30 4.61 -19.77
CA LEU A 250 -11.84 3.24 -19.58
C LEU A 250 -12.55 2.31 -20.55
N LYS A 251 -11.81 1.80 -21.52
CA LYS A 251 -12.29 0.83 -22.52
C LYS A 251 -11.81 -0.57 -22.16
N SER A 252 -12.60 -1.59 -22.50
CA SER A 252 -12.27 -3.00 -22.21
C SER A 252 -10.99 -3.47 -22.89
N ASP A 253 -10.59 -2.83 -23.99
CA ASP A 253 -9.37 -3.09 -24.75
C ASP A 253 -8.19 -2.18 -24.35
N MET A 254 -8.34 -1.39 -23.28
CA MET A 254 -7.27 -0.53 -22.75
C MET A 254 -5.98 -1.34 -22.55
N VAL A 255 -4.89 -0.79 -23.06
CA VAL A 255 -3.54 -1.32 -22.84
C VAL A 255 -2.79 -0.41 -21.87
N ILE A 256 -1.96 -1.04 -21.04
CA ILE A 256 -1.04 -0.35 -20.15
C ILE A 256 0.40 -0.68 -20.51
N LYS A 257 1.28 0.31 -20.29
CA LYS A 257 2.69 0.22 -20.62
C LYS A 257 3.50 -0.18 -19.39
N GLU A 258 4.37 -1.17 -19.52
CA GLU A 258 5.34 -1.55 -18.49
C GLU A 258 6.61 -0.67 -18.54
N MET A 259 7.52 -0.80 -17.58
CA MET A 259 8.69 0.11 -17.46
C MET A 259 9.63 0.11 -18.68
N GLY A 260 9.84 -1.02 -19.35
CA GLY A 260 10.61 -1.18 -20.58
C GLY A 260 9.87 -0.78 -21.86
N GLY A 261 8.59 -0.46 -21.74
CA GLY A 261 7.77 0.10 -22.79
C GLY A 261 6.92 -0.88 -23.60
N LYS A 262 6.93 -2.17 -23.27
CA LYS A 262 5.96 -3.12 -23.82
C LYS A 262 4.56 -2.84 -23.29
N THR A 263 3.55 -3.40 -23.95
CA THR A 263 2.15 -3.16 -23.61
C THR A 263 1.41 -4.47 -23.36
N MET A 264 0.48 -4.45 -22.41
CA MET A 264 -0.42 -5.56 -22.07
C MET A 264 -1.83 -5.01 -21.90
N LYS A 265 -2.85 -5.83 -22.13
CA LYS A 265 -4.23 -5.45 -21.77
C LYS A 265 -4.30 -5.16 -20.27
N ALA A 266 -4.82 -3.98 -19.91
CA ALA A 266 -5.01 -3.57 -18.52
C ALA A 266 -5.79 -4.63 -17.75
N MET A 267 -6.89 -5.10 -18.34
CA MET A 267 -7.76 -6.11 -17.74
C MET A 267 -7.01 -7.38 -17.32
N MET A 268 -6.03 -7.85 -18.11
CA MET A 268 -5.21 -9.02 -17.74
C MET A 268 -4.31 -8.73 -16.56
N VAL A 269 -3.63 -7.57 -16.55
CA VAL A 269 -2.71 -7.20 -15.47
C VAL A 269 -3.44 -7.11 -14.12
N PHE A 270 -4.61 -6.49 -14.08
CA PHE A 270 -5.38 -6.39 -12.84
C PHE A 270 -5.97 -7.74 -12.42
N ALA A 271 -6.51 -8.52 -13.36
CA ALA A 271 -7.05 -9.85 -13.07
C ALA A 271 -5.97 -10.77 -12.48
N PHE A 272 -4.77 -10.82 -13.06
CA PHE A 272 -3.66 -11.63 -12.53
C PHE A 272 -3.29 -11.26 -11.09
N CYS A 273 -3.30 -9.98 -10.74
CA CYS A 273 -3.01 -9.58 -9.36
C CYS A 273 -4.13 -9.97 -8.39
N ILE A 274 -5.39 -9.78 -8.79
CA ILE A 274 -6.55 -10.13 -7.96
C ILE A 274 -6.60 -11.65 -7.77
N GLU A 275 -6.39 -12.42 -8.84
CA GLU A 275 -6.35 -13.89 -8.84
C GLU A 275 -5.27 -14.40 -7.88
N TYR A 276 -4.05 -13.87 -7.97
CA TYR A 276 -2.98 -14.25 -7.03
C TYR A 276 -3.36 -14.02 -5.55
N ILE A 277 -3.94 -12.85 -5.24
CA ILE A 277 -4.38 -12.54 -3.87
C ILE A 277 -5.55 -13.45 -3.46
N LYS A 278 -6.50 -13.68 -4.36
CA LYS A 278 -7.65 -14.57 -4.17
C LYS A 278 -7.18 -15.97 -3.78
N ASP A 279 -6.28 -16.54 -4.56
CA ASP A 279 -5.75 -17.89 -4.36
C ASP A 279 -5.01 -18.01 -3.04
N LYS A 280 -4.25 -16.98 -2.63
CA LYS A 280 -3.57 -16.97 -1.32
C LYS A 280 -4.52 -16.92 -0.15
N VAL A 281 -5.64 -16.21 -0.29
CA VAL A 281 -6.70 -16.17 0.73
C VAL A 281 -7.42 -17.52 0.81
N LEU A 282 -7.76 -18.13 -0.33
CA LEU A 282 -8.41 -19.44 -0.38
C LEU A 282 -7.51 -20.55 0.17
N GLU A 283 -6.22 -20.52 -0.15
CA GLU A 283 -5.21 -21.42 0.43
C GLU A 283 -5.23 -21.34 1.97
N ARG A 284 -5.26 -20.12 2.52
CA ARG A 284 -5.26 -19.95 3.98
C ARG A 284 -6.59 -20.32 4.63
N LEU A 285 -7.72 -19.99 4.00
CA LEU A 285 -9.05 -20.30 4.50
C LEU A 285 -9.33 -21.81 4.48
N SER A 286 -8.92 -22.53 3.43
CA SER A 286 -9.10 -23.98 3.34
C SER A 286 -8.30 -24.76 4.40
N GLN A 287 -7.19 -24.19 4.90
CA GLN A 287 -6.46 -24.73 6.05
C GLN A 287 -7.22 -24.52 7.38
N ALA A 288 -8.05 -23.48 7.48
CA ALA A 288 -8.83 -23.16 8.66
C ALA A 288 -10.22 -23.83 8.66
N ILE A 289 -10.80 -24.04 7.48
CA ILE A 289 -12.16 -24.51 7.27
C ILE A 289 -12.13 -25.72 6.33
N ASN A 290 -12.37 -26.90 6.89
CA ASN A 290 -12.42 -28.13 6.11
C ASN A 290 -13.66 -28.15 5.20
N GLY A 291 -13.44 -28.40 3.89
CA GLY A 291 -14.51 -28.50 2.91
C GLY A 291 -15.06 -27.17 2.41
N LEU A 292 -14.31 -26.07 2.58
CA LEU A 292 -14.64 -24.76 2.03
C LEU A 292 -14.70 -24.80 0.49
N ASP A 293 -15.79 -24.31 -0.09
CA ASP A 293 -15.90 -23.98 -1.51
C ASP A 293 -15.53 -22.51 -1.77
N GLU A 294 -15.04 -22.17 -2.97
CA GLU A 294 -14.78 -20.76 -3.32
C GLU A 294 -16.05 -19.91 -3.24
N ASP A 295 -17.22 -20.49 -3.52
CA ASP A 295 -18.52 -19.85 -3.43
C ASP A 295 -18.98 -19.56 -1.98
N ASP A 296 -18.33 -20.16 -0.98
CA ASP A 296 -18.60 -19.89 0.44
C ASP A 296 -17.95 -18.59 0.93
N VAL A 297 -17.14 -17.92 0.09
CA VAL A 297 -16.42 -16.70 0.43
C VAL A 297 -17.04 -15.50 -0.25
N HIS A 298 -17.49 -14.52 0.55
CA HIS A 298 -17.87 -13.21 0.03
C HIS A 298 -16.65 -12.29 -0.04
N TRP A 299 -16.44 -11.65 -1.18
CA TRP A 299 -15.29 -10.81 -1.46
C TRP A 299 -15.65 -9.33 -1.34
N VAL A 300 -14.77 -8.58 -0.69
CA VAL A 300 -14.80 -7.13 -0.63
C VAL A 300 -13.56 -6.60 -1.33
N LEU A 301 -13.73 -5.77 -2.34
CA LEU A 301 -12.62 -5.09 -3.00
C LEU A 301 -12.68 -3.60 -2.65
N THR A 302 -11.60 -3.09 -2.02
CA THR A 302 -11.56 -1.66 -1.69
C THR A 302 -11.15 -0.83 -2.91
N VAL A 303 -11.78 0.32 -3.05
CA VAL A 303 -11.50 1.30 -4.11
C VAL A 303 -11.37 2.72 -3.54
N PRO A 304 -10.55 3.59 -4.15
CA PRO A 304 -10.46 4.98 -3.73
C PRO A 304 -11.80 5.71 -3.86
N ALA A 305 -12.12 6.59 -2.91
CA ALA A 305 -13.35 7.40 -2.96
C ALA A 305 -13.42 8.32 -4.19
N ILE A 306 -12.27 8.79 -4.68
CA ILE A 306 -12.14 9.69 -5.84
C ILE A 306 -12.36 9.00 -7.20
N TRP A 307 -12.56 7.69 -7.23
CA TRP A 307 -12.75 6.96 -8.49
C TRP A 307 -14.16 7.14 -9.06
N ASN A 308 -14.20 7.34 -10.38
CA ASN A 308 -15.45 7.38 -11.14
C ASN A 308 -16.03 5.97 -11.35
N ASP A 309 -17.26 5.92 -11.84
CA ASP A 309 -17.98 4.65 -12.00
C ASP A 309 -17.34 3.72 -13.05
N GLN A 310 -16.70 4.28 -14.07
CA GLN A 310 -15.96 3.47 -15.04
C GLN A 310 -14.79 2.72 -14.38
N ALA A 311 -14.05 3.35 -13.47
CA ALA A 311 -12.94 2.72 -12.76
C ALA A 311 -13.45 1.64 -11.78
N ARG A 312 -14.58 1.90 -11.12
CA ARG A 312 -15.25 0.92 -10.26
C ARG A 312 -15.71 -0.31 -11.06
N GLN A 313 -16.39 -0.09 -12.18
CA GLN A 313 -16.84 -1.17 -13.08
C GLN A 313 -15.66 -1.94 -13.67
N PHE A 314 -14.57 -1.26 -14.01
CA PHE A 314 -13.35 -1.92 -14.48
C PHE A 314 -12.81 -2.89 -13.43
N MET A 315 -12.77 -2.50 -12.15
CA MET A 315 -12.31 -3.39 -11.09
C MET A 315 -13.26 -4.57 -10.87
N ILE A 316 -14.57 -4.37 -10.95
CA ILE A 316 -15.54 -5.48 -10.90
C ILE A 316 -15.25 -6.48 -12.02
N ALA A 317 -15.08 -6.00 -13.25
CA ALA A 317 -14.78 -6.86 -14.39
C ALA A 317 -13.41 -7.56 -14.25
N ALA A 318 -12.42 -6.91 -13.63
CA ALA A 318 -11.13 -7.53 -13.34
C ALA A 318 -11.25 -8.64 -12.27
N SER A 319 -12.07 -8.42 -11.24
CA SER A 319 -12.39 -9.45 -10.23
C SER A 319 -13.15 -10.63 -10.82
N GLU A 320 -14.16 -10.38 -11.67
CA GLU A 320 -14.88 -11.43 -12.40
C GLU A 320 -13.91 -12.25 -13.27
N LYS A 321 -12.97 -11.57 -13.95
CA LYS A 321 -11.95 -12.23 -14.76
C LYS A 321 -10.96 -13.05 -13.93
N ALA A 322 -10.72 -12.67 -12.68
CA ALA A 322 -9.93 -13.42 -11.69
C ALA A 322 -10.72 -14.59 -11.05
N GLY A 323 -11.95 -14.85 -11.51
CA GLY A 323 -12.78 -15.95 -11.03
C GLY A 323 -13.64 -15.61 -9.81
N ILE A 324 -13.71 -14.34 -9.38
CA ILE A 324 -14.62 -13.95 -8.30
C ILE A 324 -16.03 -13.75 -8.87
N GLY A 325 -16.98 -14.57 -8.43
CA GLY A 325 -18.37 -14.47 -8.88
C GLY A 325 -19.01 -13.11 -8.53
N LYS A 326 -19.74 -12.53 -9.49
CA LYS A 326 -20.40 -11.22 -9.35
C LYS A 326 -21.31 -11.10 -8.12
N ASP A 327 -22.01 -12.19 -7.78
CA ASP A 327 -22.93 -12.22 -6.64
C ASP A 327 -22.22 -12.39 -5.28
N ASN A 328 -20.91 -12.72 -5.31
CA ASN A 328 -20.04 -12.87 -4.16
C ASN A 328 -19.05 -11.70 -4.05
N LEU A 329 -19.29 -10.56 -4.73
CA LEU A 329 -18.39 -9.40 -4.73
C LEU A 329 -19.13 -8.12 -4.34
N THR A 330 -18.54 -7.38 -3.41
CA THR A 330 -18.96 -6.03 -3.03
C THR A 330 -17.77 -5.08 -3.13
N LEU A 331 -17.98 -3.88 -3.67
CA LEU A 331 -17.00 -2.81 -3.54
C LEU A 331 -17.16 -2.11 -2.19
N ALA A 332 -16.06 -1.63 -1.63
CA ALA A 332 -16.08 -0.75 -0.47
C ALA A 332 -15.15 0.44 -0.70
N LEU A 333 -15.50 1.62 -0.19
CA LEU A 333 -14.58 2.75 -0.27
C LEU A 333 -13.46 2.56 0.76
N GLU A 334 -12.21 2.79 0.34
CA GLU A 334 -11.03 2.79 1.21
C GLU A 334 -11.26 3.60 2.52
N PRO A 335 -11.76 4.86 2.49
CA PRO A 335 -12.02 5.61 3.73
C PRO A 335 -13.15 5.04 4.58
N GLU A 336 -14.19 4.44 3.99
CA GLU A 336 -15.28 3.82 4.75
C GLU A 336 -14.81 2.55 5.47
N GLY A 337 -13.99 1.73 4.80
CA GLY A 337 -13.36 0.55 5.41
C GLY A 337 -12.51 0.94 6.62
N ALA A 338 -11.72 2.00 6.50
CA ALA A 338 -10.92 2.54 7.60
C ALA A 338 -11.81 3.02 8.77
N ALA A 339 -12.85 3.81 8.47
CA ALA A 339 -13.77 4.34 9.47
C ALA A 339 -14.51 3.22 10.22
N MET A 340 -15.01 2.22 9.50
CA MET A 340 -15.72 1.07 10.07
C MET A 340 -14.84 0.27 11.01
N PHE A 341 -13.59 0.02 10.63
CA PHE A 341 -12.64 -0.69 11.51
C PHE A 341 -12.35 0.11 12.79
N CYS A 342 -12.09 1.42 12.68
CA CYS A 342 -11.88 2.29 13.83
C CYS A 342 -13.09 2.32 14.77
N LYS A 343 -14.32 2.30 14.22
CA LYS A 343 -15.55 2.23 15.01
C LYS A 343 -15.63 0.94 15.82
N TYR A 344 -15.38 -0.21 15.21
CA TYR A 344 -15.43 -1.50 15.94
C TYR A 344 -14.32 -1.62 16.98
N LEU A 345 -13.11 -1.11 16.69
CA LEU A 345 -12.02 -1.08 17.65
C LEU A 345 -12.36 -0.22 18.88
N ALA A 346 -13.02 0.92 18.67
CA ALA A 346 -13.49 1.77 19.77
C ALA A 346 -14.55 1.06 20.63
N LEU A 347 -15.48 0.33 20.01
CA LEU A 347 -16.52 -0.41 20.72
C LEU A 347 -15.94 -1.57 21.53
N GLU A 348 -14.98 -2.30 20.99
CA GLU A 348 -14.28 -3.39 21.70
C GLU A 348 -13.57 -2.85 22.96
N LYS A 349 -12.84 -1.73 22.84
CA LYS A 349 -12.18 -1.07 23.97
C LYS A 349 -13.14 -0.66 25.08
N LYS A 350 -14.28 -0.05 24.71
CA LYS A 350 -15.35 0.31 25.66
C LYS A 350 -15.89 -0.91 26.42
N MET A 351 -16.06 -2.05 25.76
CA MET A 351 -16.53 -3.30 26.40
C MET A 351 -15.52 -3.88 27.40
N HIS A 352 -14.23 -3.61 27.22
CA HIS A 352 -13.15 -4.04 28.12
C HIS A 352 -12.81 -3.03 29.23
N GLY A 353 -13.63 -1.98 29.41
CA GLY A 353 -13.48 -1.01 30.50
C GLY A 353 -12.43 0.08 30.25
N ASP A 354 -11.99 0.23 29.00
CA ASP A 354 -11.11 1.32 28.58
C ASP A 354 -12.00 2.53 28.19
N GLU A 355 -12.05 3.55 29.06
CA GLU A 355 -12.89 4.77 28.92
C GLU A 355 -12.38 5.75 27.83
N THR A 356 -11.75 5.25 26.77
CA THR A 356 -11.41 6.09 25.62
C THR A 356 -12.68 6.45 24.85
N GLU A 357 -13.26 7.60 25.18
CA GLU A 357 -14.48 8.15 24.58
C GLU A 357 -14.22 8.62 23.14
N LEU A 358 -14.12 7.69 22.18
CA LEU A 358 -14.14 8.02 20.75
C LEU A 358 -15.56 8.48 20.36
N LYS A 359 -15.84 9.77 20.56
CA LYS A 359 -17.09 10.44 20.15
C LYS A 359 -17.26 10.50 18.63
N ALA A 360 -16.18 10.23 17.87
CA ALA A 360 -16.12 10.28 16.42
C ALA A 360 -17.13 9.35 15.69
N PHE A 361 -17.78 8.43 16.40
CA PHE A 361 -18.75 7.48 15.83
C PHE A 361 -20.14 7.54 16.47
N GLU A 362 -20.42 8.59 17.24
CA GLU A 362 -21.78 8.89 17.72
C GLU A 362 -22.67 9.39 16.57
N GLU A 363 -23.98 9.33 16.76
CA GLU A 363 -24.93 9.86 15.79
C GLU A 363 -24.66 11.35 15.56
N ASN A 364 -24.59 11.78 14.30
CA ASN A 364 -24.20 13.14 13.88
C ASN A 364 -22.74 13.54 14.12
N ALA A 365 -21.88 12.64 14.60
CA ALA A 365 -20.45 12.92 14.70
C ALA A 365 -19.81 13.07 13.31
N ARG A 366 -18.90 14.05 13.20
CA ARG A 366 -18.05 14.23 12.01
C ARG A 366 -16.66 13.71 12.34
N PHE A 367 -16.08 12.94 11.42
CA PHE A 367 -14.71 12.45 11.53
C PHE A 367 -14.01 12.65 10.19
N MET A 368 -12.68 12.72 10.25
CA MET A 368 -11.83 12.82 9.07
C MET A 368 -10.97 11.57 8.95
N VAL A 369 -11.00 10.93 7.79
CA VAL A 369 -10.05 9.87 7.46
C VAL A 369 -8.88 10.49 6.70
N VAL A 370 -7.68 10.39 7.28
CA VAL A 370 -6.45 10.89 6.66
C VAL A 370 -5.63 9.70 6.17
N ASP A 371 -5.77 9.38 4.88
CA ASP A 371 -4.96 8.33 4.24
C ASP A 371 -3.61 8.90 3.80
N LEU A 372 -2.55 8.55 4.54
CA LEU A 372 -1.15 8.93 4.24
C LEU A 372 -0.42 7.83 3.43
N GLY A 373 -1.08 7.27 2.41
CA GLY A 373 -0.53 6.24 1.55
C GLY A 373 0.71 6.67 0.74
N GLY A 374 1.39 5.72 0.12
CA GLY A 374 2.74 5.91 -0.47
C GLY A 374 2.87 6.95 -1.60
N LYS A 375 1.76 7.53 -2.11
CA LYS A 375 1.78 8.55 -3.17
C LYS A 375 0.57 9.50 -3.27
N ASN A 376 -0.49 9.34 -2.49
CA ASN A 376 -1.68 10.18 -2.60
C ASN A 376 -1.74 11.16 -1.41
N PHE A 377 -1.26 12.38 -1.67
CA PHE A 377 -1.81 13.61 -1.10
C PHE A 377 -2.24 14.47 -2.27
#